data_AF-A0A367IJX7-F1
#
_entry.id   AF-A0A367IJX7-F1
#
_cell.length_a   1.000
_cell.length_b   1.000
_cell.length_c   1.000
_cell.angle_alpha   90.00
_cell.angle_beta   90.00
_cell.angle_gamma   90.00
#
_symmetry.space_group_name_H-M   'P 1'
#
loop_
_entity.id
_entity.type
_entity.pdbx_description
1 polymer ?
#
loop_
_entity_poly.entity_id
_entity_poly.type
_entity_poly.pdbx_seq_one_letter_code
_entity_poly.pdbx_strand_id
1 'polypeptide(L)' 'HTNTIEGTWYGIKQNVIHRHRNKKMTPWLLLEFIWRRKNRRDLWGAIVTGLGAVSFTPGRFNPAYYTQFEYIDDEDEQE' A
#
# COMPACT_ATOMS: atom_id res chain seq x y z
N HIS A 1 -9.44 5.49 -28.00
CA HIS A 1 -9.47 5.21 -26.54
C HIS A 1 -8.74 3.91 -26.16
N THR A 2 -8.83 2.84 -26.95
CA THR A 2 -8.17 1.53 -26.71
C THR A 2 -6.63 1.59 -26.71
N ASN A 3 -6.05 2.38 -27.61
CA ASN A 3 -4.59 2.54 -27.77
C ASN A 3 -3.87 2.99 -26.47
N THR A 4 -4.58 3.70 -25.58
CA THR A 4 -4.02 4.16 -24.30
C THR A 4 -3.95 3.03 -23.27
N ILE A 5 -4.94 2.12 -23.26
CA ILE A 5 -4.99 0.97 -22.36
C ILE A 5 -3.93 -0.06 -22.81
N GLU A 6 -3.88 -0.35 -24.12
CA GLU A 6 -2.91 -1.28 -24.70
C GLU A 6 -1.47 -0.78 -24.55
N GLY A 7 -1.23 0.52 -24.78
CA GLY A 7 0.07 1.14 -24.57
C GLY A 7 0.51 1.11 -23.09
N THR A 8 -0.43 1.29 -22.16
CA THR A 8 -0.15 1.17 -20.72
C THR A 8 0.21 -0.26 -20.34
N TRP A 9 -0.54 -1.24 -20.84
CA TRP A 9 -0.27 -2.65 -20.59
C TRP A 9 1.07 -3.10 -21.20
N TYR A 10 1.40 -2.63 -22.40
CA TYR A 10 2.71 -2.87 -23.01
C TYR A 10 3.84 -2.29 -22.17
N GLY A 11 3.71 -1.03 -21.72
CA GLY A 11 4.69 -0.39 -20.85
C GLY A 11 4.93 -1.14 -19.54
N ILE A 12 3.88 -1.63 -18.89
CA ILE A 12 4.01 -2.42 -17.66
C ILE A 12 4.75 -3.73 -17.92
N LYS A 13 4.41 -4.46 -18.99
CA LYS A 13 5.09 -5.72 -19.32
C LYS A 13 6.59 -5.54 -19.57
N GLN A 14 7.00 -4.41 -20.15
CA GLN A 14 8.42 -4.10 -20.37
C GLN A 14 9.18 -3.81 -19.07
N ASN A 15 8.52 -3.18 -18.08
CA ASN A 15 9.16 -2.75 -16.83
C ASN A 15 9.06 -3.76 -15.68
N VAL A 16 8.20 -4.77 -15.79
CA VAL A 16 7.96 -5.77 -14.73
C VAL A 16 8.74 -7.06 -15.00
N ILE A 17 9.61 -7.42 -14.05
CA ILE A 17 10.31 -8.71 -14.01
C ILE A 17 9.30 -9.86 -14.03
N HIS A 18 9.58 -10.89 -14.83
CA HIS A 18 8.66 -12.01 -15.06
C HIS A 18 8.13 -12.64 -13.75
N ARG A 19 9.00 -12.81 -12.73
CA ARG A 19 8.63 -13.36 -11.42
C ARG A 19 7.58 -12.54 -10.66
N HIS A 20 7.48 -11.24 -10.93
CA HIS A 20 6.52 -10.34 -10.27
C HIS A 20 5.19 -10.22 -11.05
N ARG A 21 5.03 -10.91 -12.19
CA ARG A 21 3.79 -10.93 -12.97
C ARG A 21 2.77 -11.92 -12.41
N ASN A 22 2.48 -11.81 -11.11
CA ASN A 22 1.54 -12.69 -10.42
C ASN A 22 0.34 -11.89 -9.89
N LYS A 23 -0.75 -12.59 -9.54
CA LYS A 23 -2.02 -11.96 -9.10
C LYS A 23 -1.85 -11.05 -7.88
N LYS A 24 -0.87 -11.33 -7.00
CA LYS A 24 -0.61 -10.55 -5.80
C LYS A 24 0.15 -9.25 -6.11
N MET A 25 1.15 -9.31 -6.98
CA MET A 25 2.08 -8.20 -7.24
C MET A 25 1.60 -7.27 -8.38
N THR A 26 0.93 -7.82 -9.40
CA THR A 26 0.46 -7.06 -10.57
C THR A 26 -0.36 -5.82 -10.21
N PRO A 27 -1.30 -5.85 -9.23
CA PRO A 27 -2.05 -4.65 -8.84
C PRO A 27 -1.15 -3.53 -8.31
N TRP A 28 -0.15 -3.85 -7.50
CA TRP A 28 0.78 -2.86 -6.93
C TRP A 28 1.69 -2.26 -7.99
N LEU A 29 2.15 -3.09 -8.93
CA LEU A 29 2.98 -2.64 -10.06
C LEU A 29 2.19 -1.76 -11.02
N LEU A 30 0.91 -2.06 -11.24
CA LEU A 30 0.00 -1.21 -12.01
C LEU A 30 -0.20 0.15 -11.33
N LEU A 31 -0.44 0.14 -10.01
CA LEU A 31 -0.57 1.35 -9.22
C LEU A 31 0.70 2.21 -9.29
N GLU A 32 1.86 1.60 -9.07
CA GLU A 32 3.17 2.27 -9.15
C GLU A 32 3.39 2.87 -10.54
N PHE A 33 3.14 2.09 -11.60
CA PHE A 33 3.34 2.55 -12.98
C PHE A 33 2.47 3.77 -13.31
N ILE A 34 1.18 3.73 -12.95
CA ILE A 34 0.25 4.85 -13.16
C ILE A 34 0.69 6.05 -12.32
N TRP A 35 1.07 5.82 -11.06
CA TRP A 35 1.51 6.86 -10.14
C TRP A 35 2.77 7.57 -10.64
N ARG A 36 3.80 6.83 -11.07
CA ARG A 36 5.03 7.39 -11.66
C ARG A 36 4.73 8.20 -12.92
N ARG A 37 3.83 7.72 -13.77
CA ARG A 37 3.44 8.43 -14.99
C ARG A 37 2.72 9.75 -14.69
N LYS A 38 1.84 9.78 -13.69
CA LYS A 38 1.16 11.01 -13.25
C LYS A 38 2.14 12.00 -12.62
N ASN A 39 3.10 11.52 -11.85
CA ASN A 39 4.05 12.34 -11.09
C ASN A 39 5.42 12.49 -11.77
N ARG A 40 5.52 12.29 -13.09
CA ARG A 40 6.80 12.23 -13.83
C ARG A 40 7.71 13.47 -13.67
N ARG A 41 7.14 14.60 -13.25
CA ARG A 41 7.84 15.87 -13.07
C ARG A 41 8.44 16.04 -11.67
N ASP A 42 7.85 15.39 -10.67
CA ASP A 42 8.30 15.42 -9.28
C ASP A 42 7.79 14.19 -8.54
N LEU A 43 8.64 13.16 -8.47
CA LEU A 43 8.30 11.92 -7.78
C LEU A 43 8.40 12.08 -6.25
N TRP A 44 9.38 12.84 -5.78
CA TRP A 44 9.65 12.95 -4.35
C TRP A 44 8.58 13.79 -3.65
N GLY A 45 8.25 14.96 -4.20
CA GLY A 45 7.18 15.80 -3.67
C GLY A 45 5.83 15.10 -3.68
N ALA A 46 5.56 14.28 -4.69
CA ALA A 46 4.34 13.46 -4.75
C ALA A 46 4.30 12.39 -3.66
N ILE A 47 5.43 11.77 -3.30
CA ILE A 47 5.49 10.81 -2.18
C ILE A 47 5.22 11.54 -0.86
N VAL A 48 5.94 12.64 -0.61
CA VAL A 48 5.79 13.43 0.63
C VAL A 48 4.36 13.92 0.80
N THR A 49 3.75 14.43 -0.28
CA THR A 49 2.35 14.88 -0.28
C THR A 49 1.40 13.71 -0.02
N GLY A 50 1.62 12.57 -0.67
CA GLY A 50 0.79 11.38 -0.49
C GLY A 50 0.84 10.85 0.94
N LEU A 51 2.03 10.77 1.54
CA LEU A 51 2.20 10.32 2.92
C LEU A 51 1.62 11.34 3.92
N GLY A 52 1.80 12.65 3.68
CA GLY A 52 1.25 13.70 4.52
C GLY A 52 -0.28 13.79 4.49
N ALA A 53 -0.91 13.34 3.40
CA ALA A 53 -2.37 13.29 3.28
C ALA A 53 -3.01 12.11 4.04
N VAL A 54 -2.22 11.12 4.46
CA VAL A 54 -2.73 9.96 5.19
C VAL A 54 -2.61 10.22 6.69
N SER A 55 -3.75 10.37 7.36
CA SER A 55 -3.83 10.35 8.82
C SER A 55 -4.32 8.99 9.30
N PHE A 56 -3.58 8.37 10.22
CA PHE A 56 -4.05 7.18 10.92
C PHE A 56 -4.71 7.60 12.22
N THR A 57 -5.80 6.94 12.58
CA THR A 57 -6.37 7.07 13.92
C THR A 57 -5.30 6.61 14.92
N PRO A 58 -4.94 7.44 15.92
CA PRO A 58 -4.02 7.02 16.97
C PRO A 58 -4.48 5.70 17.59
N GLY A 59 -3.57 4.76 17.87
CA GLY A 59 -3.90 3.42 18.37
C GLY A 59 -4.82 3.40 19.60
N ARG A 60 -4.77 4.46 20.43
CA ARG A 60 -5.69 4.73 21.56
C ARG A 60 -7.18 4.77 21.19
N PHE A 61 -7.51 4.98 19.92
CA PHE A 61 -8.88 4.99 19.39
C PHE A 61 -9.15 3.84 18.41
N ASN A 62 -8.22 2.88 18.29
CA ASN A 62 -8.38 1.73 17.42
C ASN A 62 -8.84 0.52 18.26
N PRO A 63 -10.09 0.04 18.10
CA PRO A 63 -10.61 -1.08 18.88
C PRO A 63 -9.84 -2.39 18.66
N ALA A 64 -9.07 -2.53 17.58
CA ALA A 64 -8.23 -3.69 17.31
C ALA A 64 -6.93 -3.72 18.14
N TYR A 65 -6.54 -2.61 18.80
CA TYR A 65 -5.36 -2.58 19.69
C TYR A 65 -5.67 -3.11 21.10
N TYR A 66 -6.92 -3.02 21.56
CA TYR A 66 -7.30 -3.51 22.90
C TYR A 66 -7.33 -5.04 22.96
N THR A 67 -7.66 -5.70 21.85
CA THR A 67 -7.80 -7.17 21.79
C THR A 67 -6.47 -7.93 21.91
N GLN A 68 -5.31 -7.25 21.79
CA GLN A 68 -3.98 -7.91 21.81
C GLN A 68 -3.25 -7.80 23.15
N PHE A 69 -3.68 -6.93 24.08
CA PHE A 69 -3.01 -6.73 25.38
C PHE A 69 -3.85 -7.16 26.60
N GLU A 70 -5.11 -7.58 26.41
CA GLU A 70 -6.01 -7.94 27.52
C GLU A 70 -5.96 -9.44 27.91
N TYR A 71 -4.95 -10.19 27.46
CA TYR A 71 -4.79 -11.63 27.77
C TYR A 71 -3.37 -12.02 28.18
N ILE A 72 -2.67 -11.16 28.92
CA ILE A 72 -1.50 -11.57 29.72
C ILE A 72 -1.47 -10.64 30.96
N ASP A 73 -2.40 -10.85 31.88
CA ASP A 73 -2.12 -10.64 33.31
C ASP A 73 -2.64 -11.89 34.00
N ASP A 74 -1.70 -12.51 34.69
CA ASP A 74 -1.65 -13.92 35.03
C ASP A 74 -2.71 -14.34 36.05
N GLU A 75 -2.98 -15.65 36.06
CA GLU A 75 -3.43 -16.36 37.25
C GLU A 75 -2.61 -15.88 38.45
N ASP A 76 -3.25 -15.42 39.53
CA ASP A 76 -2.88 -15.77 40.90
C ASP A 76 -3.90 -15.24 41.94
N GLU A 77 -4.19 -16.13 42.90
CA GLU A 77 -4.84 -15.90 44.21
C GLU A 77 -6.37 -15.67 44.23
N GLN A 78 -7.11 -16.79 44.16
CA GLN A 78 -8.35 -16.94 44.93
C GLN A 78 -7.98 -17.56 46.30
N GLU A 79 -8.09 -16.78 47.37
CA GLU A 79 -8.20 -17.26 48.76
C GLU A 79 -9.68 -17.27 49.20
#